data_AF-A0A9N8F6V9-F1
#
_entry.id   AF-A0A9N8F6V9-F1
#
_cell.length_a   1.000
_cell.length_b   1.000
_cell.length_c   1.000
_cell.angle_alpha   90.00
_cell.angle_beta   90.00
_cell.angle_gamma   90.00
#
_symmetry.space_group_name_H-M   'P 1'
#
loop_
_entity.id
_entity.type
_entity.pdbx_description
1 polymer ?
#
loop_
_entity_poly.entity_id
_entity_poly.type
_entity_poly.pdbx_seq_one_letter_code
_entity_poly.pdbx_strand_id
1 'polypeptide(L)'
;MICNNNLISSLFFCDSLNYLQDETAVIETFINVYHHLTDSGVFIFDVHTVYKMMTLFNNQSYIDDKGDIFLAWDAVQGDLPLSVYHDMTFFIRHEDETYSRFDESHFQRTFDEKTYLSWLAQVGFKHVETFTDFNIDEHNEDAERLFFIAKK
;
A
#
# COMPACT_ATOMS: atom_id res chain seq x y z
N MET A 1 22.86 -28.76 -8.67
CA MET A 1 22.34 -27.80 -9.66
C MET A 1 21.49 -26.82 -8.87
N ILE A 2 22.05 -25.67 -8.49
CA ILE A 2 21.31 -24.64 -7.75
C ILE A 2 20.47 -23.93 -8.81
N CYS A 3 19.16 -24.13 -8.80
CA CYS A 3 18.26 -23.30 -9.58
C CYS A 3 18.32 -21.90 -8.96
N ASN A 4 19.03 -20.96 -9.59
CA ASN A 4 18.94 -19.54 -9.26
C ASN A 4 17.54 -19.08 -9.67
N ASN A 5 16.60 -19.13 -8.73
CA ASN A 5 15.25 -18.59 -8.89
C ASN A 5 15.27 -17.07 -8.68
N ASN A 6 16.10 -16.37 -9.47
CA ASN A 6 16.07 -14.91 -9.47
C ASN A 6 14.91 -14.42 -10.35
N LEU A 7 14.15 -13.46 -9.84
CA LEU A 7 12.99 -12.90 -10.48
C LEU A 7 13.40 -11.81 -11.48
N ILE A 8 12.66 -11.72 -12.59
CA ILE A 8 12.79 -10.62 -13.57
C ILE A 8 12.00 -9.40 -13.08
N SER A 9 10.91 -9.61 -12.37
CA SER A 9 10.09 -8.55 -11.79
C SER A 9 9.52 -8.95 -10.43
N SER A 10 9.37 -7.98 -9.53
CA SER A 10 8.61 -8.10 -8.28
C SER A 10 7.51 -7.03 -8.27
N LEU A 11 6.29 -7.42 -7.91
CA LEU A 11 5.08 -6.59 -8.02
C LEU A 11 4.35 -6.57 -6.68
N PHE A 12 4.22 -5.38 -6.08
CA PHE A 12 3.49 -5.16 -4.83
C PHE A 12 2.38 -4.14 -5.12
N PHE A 13 1.18 -4.64 -5.38
CA PHE A 13 0.04 -3.81 -5.76
C PHE A 13 -1.01 -3.69 -4.65
N CYS A 14 -1.90 -2.70 -4.81
CA CYS A 14 -3.02 -2.46 -3.91
C CYS A 14 -2.57 -2.09 -2.50
N ASP A 15 -1.60 -1.16 -2.42
CA ASP A 15 -1.15 -0.57 -1.16
C ASP A 15 -0.60 -1.63 -0.17
N SER A 16 -0.20 -2.82 -0.65
CA SER A 16 0.18 -3.94 0.20
C SER A 16 1.39 -3.63 1.07
N LEU A 17 2.28 -2.76 0.58
CA LEU A 17 3.45 -2.30 1.33
C LEU A 17 3.05 -1.44 2.53
N ASN A 18 1.89 -0.79 2.50
CA ASN A 18 1.40 0.03 3.61
C ASN A 18 0.98 -0.79 4.83
N TYR A 19 0.81 -2.11 4.73
CA TYR A 19 0.57 -2.96 5.90
C TYR A 19 1.84 -3.20 6.75
N LEU A 20 3.02 -2.82 6.25
CA LEU A 20 4.25 -2.88 7.03
C LEU A 20 4.23 -1.77 8.09
N GLN A 21 4.41 -2.16 9.36
CA GLN A 21 4.14 -1.27 10.49
C GLN A 21 5.21 -0.18 10.68
N ASP A 22 6.46 -0.49 10.32
CA ASP A 22 7.59 0.38 10.58
C ASP A 22 8.61 0.42 9.43
N GLU A 23 9.53 1.37 9.55
CA GLU A 23 10.58 1.66 8.58
C GLU A 23 11.51 0.46 8.38
N THR A 24 11.80 -0.29 9.45
CA THR A 24 12.68 -1.46 9.40
C THR A 24 12.06 -2.53 8.51
N ALA A 25 10.77 -2.83 8.69
CA ALA A 25 10.06 -3.82 7.89
C ALA A 25 10.01 -3.45 6.40
N VAL A 26 9.84 -2.16 6.07
CA VAL A 26 9.89 -1.67 4.69
C VAL A 26 11.29 -1.84 4.09
N ILE A 27 12.34 -1.43 4.80
CA ILE A 27 13.72 -1.55 4.33
C ILE A 27 14.11 -3.02 4.17
N GLU A 28 13.77 -3.89 5.12
CA GLU A 28 14.01 -5.34 5.02
C GLU A 28 13.29 -5.95 3.81
N THR A 29 12.06 -5.50 3.54
CA THR A 29 11.33 -5.91 2.34
C THR A 29 12.08 -5.49 1.07
N PHE A 30 12.57 -4.24 1.01
CA PHE A 30 13.36 -3.76 -0.13
C PHE A 30 14.66 -4.55 -0.31
N ILE A 31 15.39 -4.83 0.78
CA ILE A 31 16.60 -5.67 0.78
C ILE A 31 16.28 -7.05 0.21
N ASN A 32 15.20 -7.68 0.71
CA ASN A 32 14.79 -9.00 0.25
C ASN A 32 14.41 -8.98 -1.23
N VAL A 33 13.62 -8.00 -1.69
CA VAL A 33 13.27 -7.86 -3.11
C VAL A 33 14.53 -7.68 -3.96
N TYR A 34 15.44 -6.78 -3.56
CA TYR A 34 16.68 -6.54 -4.27
C TYR A 34 17.51 -7.82 -4.39
N HIS A 35 17.66 -8.61 -3.33
CA HIS A 35 18.41 -9.87 -3.38
C HIS A 35 17.82 -10.89 -4.33
N HIS A 36 16.49 -10.97 -4.43
CA HIS A 36 15.81 -11.94 -5.30
C HIS A 36 15.69 -11.48 -6.76
N LEU A 37 15.92 -10.21 -7.07
CA LEU A 37 15.91 -9.71 -8.45
C LEU A 37 17.19 -10.07 -9.22
N THR A 38 17.04 -10.34 -10.51
CA THR A 38 18.15 -10.37 -11.47
C THR A 38 18.77 -8.97 -11.64
N ASP A 39 19.98 -8.87 -12.17
CA ASP A 39 20.69 -7.59 -12.37
C ASP A 39 19.95 -6.62 -13.32
N SER A 40 19.05 -7.13 -14.16
CA SER A 40 18.15 -6.33 -15.01
C SER A 40 16.73 -6.25 -14.45
N GLY A 41 16.54 -6.67 -13.20
CA GLY A 41 15.24 -6.82 -12.58
C GLY A 41 14.60 -5.49 -12.20
N VAL A 42 13.27 -5.47 -12.24
CA VAL A 42 12.47 -4.28 -11.90
C VAL A 42 11.59 -4.58 -10.69
N PHE A 43 11.57 -3.66 -9.74
CA PHE A 43 10.63 -3.65 -8.64
C PHE A 43 9.58 -2.56 -8.88
N ILE A 44 8.31 -2.95 -8.90
CA ILE A 44 7.18 -2.04 -9.03
C ILE A 44 6.29 -2.18 -7.81
N PHE A 45 5.96 -1.05 -7.19
CA PHE A 45 5.03 -1.02 -6.07
C PHE A 45 4.26 0.29 -6.00
N ASP A 46 3.12 0.25 -5.31
CA ASP A 46 2.32 1.43 -4.99
C ASP A 46 2.05 1.58 -3.50
N VAL A 47 1.85 2.83 -3.09
CA VAL A 47 1.53 3.22 -1.70
C VAL A 47 0.51 4.36 -1.69
N HIS A 48 -0.21 4.51 -0.58
CA HIS A 48 -1.01 5.70 -0.31
C HIS A 48 -0.15 6.96 -0.30
N THR A 49 -0.64 8.04 -0.89
CA THR A 49 0.01 9.36 -0.77
C THR A 49 -0.18 9.95 0.62
N VAL A 50 0.68 10.92 0.96
CA VAL A 50 0.49 11.77 2.14
C VAL A 50 -0.86 12.51 2.06
N TYR A 51 -1.24 12.97 0.87
CA TYR A 51 -2.52 13.63 0.65
C TYR A 51 -3.69 12.75 1.09
N LYS A 52 -3.77 11.51 0.59
CA LYS A 52 -4.84 10.56 0.94
C LYS A 52 -4.90 10.29 2.44
N MET A 53 -3.75 10.11 3.09
CA MET A 53 -3.68 9.88 4.52
C MET A 53 -4.20 11.06 5.34
N MET A 54 -3.91 12.28 4.90
CA MET A 54 -4.26 13.50 5.63
C MET A 54 -5.66 14.03 5.30
N THR A 55 -6.30 13.50 4.26
CA THR A 55 -7.63 13.92 3.81
C THR A 55 -8.65 12.78 3.94
N LEU A 56 -8.60 11.80 3.03
CA LEU A 56 -9.55 10.70 2.93
C LEU A 56 -9.47 9.74 4.11
N PHE A 57 -8.29 9.52 4.69
CA PHE A 57 -8.13 8.62 5.83
C PHE A 57 -7.98 9.31 7.19
N ASN A 58 -8.27 10.60 7.24
CA ASN A 58 -8.15 11.39 8.46
C ASN A 58 -9.51 11.49 9.19
N ASN A 59 -9.82 10.46 9.98
CA ASN A 59 -11.04 10.36 10.79
C ASN A 59 -12.32 10.50 9.94
N GLN A 60 -12.35 9.77 8.82
CA GLN A 60 -13.49 9.71 7.91
C GLN A 60 -14.28 8.42 8.10
N SER A 61 -15.58 8.49 7.80
CA SER A 61 -16.47 7.33 7.81
C SER A 61 -17.07 7.12 6.43
N TYR A 62 -17.08 5.87 5.99
CA TYR A 62 -17.59 5.43 4.71
C TYR A 62 -18.66 4.37 4.92
N ILE A 63 -19.68 4.42 4.07
CA ILE A 63 -20.74 3.40 4.02
C ILE A 63 -20.84 2.93 2.58
N ASP A 64 -20.78 1.61 2.39
CA ASP A 64 -21.02 0.97 1.09
C ASP A 64 -22.14 -0.06 1.27
N ASP A 65 -23.22 0.11 0.51
CA ASP A 65 -24.37 -0.79 0.52
C ASP A 65 -24.48 -1.42 -0.87
N LYS A 66 -24.10 -2.70 -0.95
CA LYS A 66 -24.13 -3.52 -2.16
C LYS A 66 -25.12 -4.66 -2.02
N GLY A 67 -26.33 -4.37 -1.52
CA GLY A 67 -27.49 -5.28 -1.55
C GLY A 67 -27.36 -6.49 -0.62
N ASP A 68 -26.42 -7.38 -0.92
CA ASP A 68 -26.12 -8.57 -0.12
C ASP A 68 -25.03 -8.30 0.93
N ILE A 69 -24.32 -7.18 0.82
CA ILE A 69 -23.27 -6.75 1.75
C ILE A 69 -23.47 -5.28 2.09
N PHE A 70 -23.56 -4.98 3.38
CA PHE A 70 -23.45 -3.63 3.91
C PHE A 70 -22.12 -3.49 4.65
N LEU A 71 -21.38 -2.42 4.38
CA LEU A 71 -20.10 -2.11 5.01
C LEU A 71 -20.20 -0.73 5.66
N ALA A 72 -19.90 -0.67 6.95
CA ALA A 72 -19.52 0.56 7.64
C ALA A 72 -18.01 0.54 7.86
N TRP A 73 -17.30 1.54 7.37
CA TRP A 73 -15.85 1.64 7.42
C TRP A 73 -15.43 2.98 8.01
N ASP A 74 -14.77 2.92 9.17
CA ASP A 74 -14.14 4.08 9.79
C ASP A 74 -12.63 4.05 9.51
N ALA A 75 -12.12 5.12 8.89
CA ALA A 75 -10.69 5.36 8.70
C ALA A 75 -10.21 6.32 9.80
N VAL A 76 -9.69 5.74 10.88
CA VAL A 76 -9.29 6.45 12.11
C VAL A 76 -7.79 6.71 12.07
N GLN A 77 -7.38 7.92 12.45
CA GLN A 77 -5.95 8.24 12.51
C GLN A 77 -5.22 7.32 13.49
N GLY A 78 -4.12 6.70 13.05
CA GLY A 78 -3.32 5.81 13.87
C GLY A 78 -2.34 6.56 14.78
N ASP A 79 -1.66 5.79 15.65
CA ASP A 79 -0.76 6.33 16.68
C ASP A 79 0.57 6.85 16.12
N LEU A 80 0.91 6.45 14.89
CA LEU A 80 2.15 6.84 14.22
C LEU A 80 1.87 7.92 13.14
N PRO A 81 2.87 8.76 12.79
CA PRO A 81 2.73 9.68 11.68
C PRO A 81 2.35 8.94 10.40
N LEU A 82 1.39 9.51 9.67
CA LEU A 82 0.89 8.97 8.40
C LEU A 82 0.45 7.50 8.53
N SER A 83 -0.27 7.18 9.60
CA SER A 83 -0.89 5.87 9.81
C SER A 83 -2.39 5.97 10.02
N VAL A 84 -3.09 4.89 9.72
CA VAL A 84 -4.55 4.76 9.81
C VAL A 84 -4.92 3.36 10.31
N TYR A 85 -5.94 3.30 11.15
CA TYR A 85 -6.70 2.08 11.40
C TYR A 85 -7.98 2.12 10.55
N HIS A 86 -8.18 1.09 9.74
CA HIS A 86 -9.42 0.86 9.00
C HIS A 86 -10.27 -0.13 9.80
N ASP A 87 -11.22 0.42 10.56
CA ASP A 87 -12.17 -0.36 11.34
C ASP A 87 -13.41 -0.60 10.47
N MET A 88 -13.61 -1.86 10.09
CA MET A 88 -14.60 -2.26 9.11
C MET A 88 -15.61 -3.21 9.75
N THR A 89 -16.88 -2.84 9.70
CA THR A 89 -18.00 -3.67 10.10
C THR A 89 -18.80 -4.07 8.87
N PHE A 90 -18.81 -5.36 8.56
CA PHE A 90 -19.59 -5.95 7.49
C PHE A 90 -20.87 -6.58 8.04
N PHE A 91 -21.98 -6.39 7.34
CA PHE A 91 -23.22 -7.13 7.50
C PHE A 91 -23.53 -7.86 6.19
N ILE A 92 -23.46 -9.18 6.21
CA ILE A 92 -23.69 -10.03 5.04
C ILE A 92 -25.09 -10.63 5.15
N ARG A 93 -25.95 -10.37 4.16
CA ARG A 93 -27.32 -10.88 4.10
C ARG A 93 -27.33 -12.32 3.61
N HIS A 94 -28.13 -13.15 4.27
CA HIS A 94 -28.39 -14.54 3.88
C HIS A 94 -29.72 -14.66 3.12
N GLU A 95 -29.94 -15.81 2.48
CA GLU A 95 -31.20 -16.11 1.76
C GLU A 95 -32.45 -16.09 2.67
N ASP A 96 -32.26 -16.32 3.97
CA ASP A 96 -33.34 -16.32 4.98
C ASP A 96 -33.61 -14.93 5.57
N GLU A 97 -33.10 -13.86 4.95
CA GLU A 97 -33.27 -12.46 5.36
C GLU A 97 -32.56 -12.08 6.68
N THR A 98 -31.70 -12.96 7.20
CA THR A 98 -30.84 -12.65 8.35
C THR A 98 -29.49 -12.06 7.92
N TYR A 99 -28.74 -11.50 8.88
CA TYR A 99 -27.41 -10.94 8.64
C TYR A 99 -26.36 -11.59 9.55
N SER A 100 -25.19 -11.87 8.99
CA SER A 100 -23.97 -12.12 9.78
C SER A 100 -23.14 -10.85 9.87
N ARG A 101 -22.72 -10.51 11.09
CA ARG A 101 -21.79 -9.41 11.35
C ARG A 101 -20.35 -9.94 11.40
N PHE A 102 -19.45 -9.26 10.70
CA PHE A 102 -18.01 -9.48 10.75
C PHE A 102 -17.31 -8.15 10.99
N ASP A 103 -16.42 -8.12 11.98
CA ASP A 103 -15.62 -6.94 12.29
C ASP A 103 -14.16 -7.25 11.94
N GLU A 104 -13.52 -6.36 11.19
CA GLU A 104 -12.10 -6.40 10.87
C GLU A 104 -11.46 -5.06 11.22
N SER A 105 -10.19 -5.08 11.62
CA SER A 105 -9.38 -3.88 11.82
C SER A 105 -8.05 -4.06 11.13
N HIS A 106 -7.70 -3.10 10.27
CA HIS A 106 -6.49 -3.14 9.46
C HIS A 106 -5.65 -1.91 9.76
N PHE A 107 -4.38 -2.10 10.11
CA PHE A 107 -3.44 -0.99 10.26
C PHE A 107 -2.67 -0.79 8.97
N GLN A 108 -2.63 0.45 8.48
CA GLN A 108 -1.80 0.85 7.36
C GLN A 108 -0.98 2.11 7.69
N ARG A 109 0.22 2.18 7.13
CA ARG A 109 1.13 3.32 7.28
C ARG A 109 1.83 3.60 5.96
N THR A 110 1.96 4.89 5.62
CA THR A 110 2.76 5.34 4.48
C THR A 110 3.87 6.29 4.94
N PHE A 111 4.75 6.63 4.01
CA PHE A 111 5.80 7.61 4.20
C PHE A 111 5.80 8.59 3.02
N ASP A 112 6.47 9.73 3.16
CA ASP A 112 6.63 10.65 2.05
C ASP A 112 7.51 10.03 0.94
N GLU A 113 7.33 10.51 -0.29
CA GLU A 113 8.05 10.01 -1.45
C GLU A 113 9.57 10.05 -1.28
N LYS A 114 10.12 11.11 -0.67
CA LYS A 114 11.58 11.26 -0.50
C LYS A 114 12.13 10.21 0.44
N THR A 115 11.36 9.83 1.45
CA THR A 115 11.71 8.75 2.38
C THR A 115 11.82 7.40 1.64
N TYR A 116 10.84 7.04 0.82
CA TYR A 116 10.91 5.82 -0.01
C TYR A 116 12.09 5.84 -0.99
N LEU A 117 12.30 6.95 -1.69
CA LEU A 117 13.43 7.13 -2.61
C LEU A 117 14.78 6.94 -1.90
N SER A 118 14.91 7.47 -0.68
CA SER A 118 16.11 7.33 0.15
C SER A 118 16.36 5.86 0.50
N TRP A 119 15.35 5.12 0.96
CA TRP A 119 15.50 3.70 1.31
C TRP A 119 15.83 2.83 0.10
N LEU A 120 15.17 3.05 -1.04
CA LEU A 120 15.48 2.34 -2.29
C LEU A 120 16.95 2.55 -2.69
N ALA A 121 17.42 3.80 -2.63
CA ALA A 121 18.81 4.13 -2.94
C ALA A 121 19.80 3.50 -1.95
N GLN A 122 19.48 3.45 -0.66
CA GLN A 122 20.31 2.81 0.37
C GLN A 122 20.45 1.30 0.15
N VAL A 123 19.39 0.64 -0.33
CA VAL A 123 19.41 -0.80 -0.67
C VAL A 123 20.21 -1.07 -1.95
N GLY A 124 20.28 -0.10 -2.86
CA GLY A 124 21.08 -0.17 -4.08
C GLY A 124 20.27 -0.08 -5.37
N PHE A 125 18.94 0.09 -5.30
CA PHE A 125 18.11 0.34 -6.46
C PHE A 125 18.52 1.64 -7.18
N LYS A 126 18.34 1.67 -8.50
CA LYS A 126 18.70 2.77 -9.40
C LYS A 126 17.56 3.07 -10.35
N HIS A 127 17.66 4.23 -11.01
CA HIS A 127 16.70 4.68 -12.03
C HIS A 127 15.26 4.58 -11.53
N VAL A 128 15.00 5.16 -10.36
CA VAL A 128 13.66 5.13 -9.77
C VAL A 128 12.81 6.19 -10.46
N GLU A 129 11.72 5.75 -11.08
CA GLU A 129 10.68 6.59 -11.66
C GLU A 129 9.43 6.52 -10.76
N THR A 130 8.75 7.65 -10.60
CA THR A 130 7.54 7.75 -9.80
C THR A 130 6.44 8.44 -10.61
N PHE A 131 5.20 8.08 -10.33
CA PHE A 131 4.02 8.67 -10.97
C PHE A 131 2.78 8.46 -10.10
N THR A 132 1.70 9.18 -10.38
CA THR A 132 0.49 9.16 -9.56
C THR A 132 -0.74 8.65 -10.30
N ASP A 133 -1.68 8.00 -9.59
CA ASP A 133 -3.02 7.63 -10.05
C ASP A 133 -3.10 6.99 -11.46
N PHE A 134 -2.15 6.09 -11.75
CA PHE A 134 -2.02 5.38 -13.04
C PHE A 134 -1.75 6.27 -14.25
N ASN A 135 -1.38 7.55 -14.05
CA ASN A 135 -0.93 8.45 -15.09
C ASN A 135 0.58 8.64 -15.01
N ILE A 136 1.32 8.02 -15.94
CA ILE A 136 2.80 8.04 -15.94
C ILE A 136 3.40 9.41 -16.23
N ASP A 137 2.63 10.32 -16.85
CA ASP A 137 3.09 11.64 -17.25
C ASP A 137 2.80 12.73 -16.18
N GLU A 138 2.16 12.36 -15.08
CA GLU A 138 1.68 13.30 -14.06
C GLU A 138 2.14 12.95 -12.64
N HIS A 139 2.45 14.02 -11.90
CA HIS A 139 2.72 14.01 -10.47
C HIS A 139 1.78 15.02 -9.82
N ASN A 140 0.63 14.55 -9.36
CA ASN A 140 -0.40 15.40 -8.77
C ASN A 140 -0.26 15.46 -7.25
N GLU A 141 -0.28 16.67 -6.67
CA GLU A 141 -0.21 16.88 -5.23
C GLU A 141 -1.45 16.33 -4.49
N ASP A 142 -2.60 16.30 -5.17
CA ASP A 142 -3.87 15.77 -4.65
C ASP A 142 -4.12 14.32 -5.06
N ALA A 143 -3.10 13.63 -5.58
CA ALA A 143 -3.22 12.23 -5.96
C ALA A 143 -3.50 11.32 -4.77
N GLU A 144 -4.15 10.19 -5.01
CA GLU A 144 -4.47 9.22 -3.97
C GLU A 144 -3.41 8.12 -3.85
N ARG A 145 -2.78 7.74 -4.96
CA ARG A 145 -1.81 6.65 -5.03
C ARG A 145 -0.52 7.08 -5.72
N LEU A 146 0.59 6.73 -5.08
CA LEU A 146 1.94 6.94 -5.60
C LEU A 146 2.56 5.62 -6.03
N PHE A 147 3.06 5.56 -7.26
CA PHE A 147 3.73 4.41 -7.84
C PHE A 147 5.24 4.62 -7.90
N PHE A 148 5.98 3.53 -7.76
CA PHE A 148 7.42 3.48 -7.91
C PHE A 148 7.80 2.38 -8.90
N ILE A 149 8.73 2.69 -9.81
CA ILE A 149 9.40 1.73 -10.68
C ILE A 149 10.90 1.87 -10.41
N ALA A 150 11.50 0.86 -9.79
CA ALA A 150 12.91 0.84 -9.41
C ALA A 150 13.66 -0.29 -10.10
N LYS A 151 14.86 -0.02 -10.65
CA LYS A 151 15.72 -1.04 -11.26
C LYS A 151 16.79 -1.49 -10.27
N LYS A 152 17.14 -2.78 -10.29
CA LYS A 152 18.31 -3.28 -9.57
C LYS A 152 19.62 -2.70 -10.14
#